data_AF-A0A4Y2ABB9-F1
#
_entry.id   AF-A0A4Y2ABB9-F1
#
_cell.length_a   1.000
_cell.length_b   1.000
_cell.length_c   1.000
_cell.angle_alpha   90.00
_cell.angle_beta   90.00
_cell.angle_gamma   90.00
#
_symmetry.space_group_name_H-M   'P 1'
#
loop_
_entity.id
_entity.type
_entity.pdbx_description
1 polymer ?
#
loop_
_entity_poly.entity_id
_entity_poly.type
_entity_poly.pdbx_seq_one_letter_code
_entity_poly.pdbx_strand_id
1 'polypeptide(L)'
;MDNWFTLIPLAEKLLMSPMNLTILGTVQKNKREIPPELLQLRSRSIGTVTYCFDKAKTLLSYKTKPNKCVILLSTFHEKPNVNKESRKPEMIEFYNSTKGAIDTLDV
;
A
#
# COMPACT_ATOMS: atom_id res chain seq x y z
N MET A 1 -10.09 1.36 16.65
CA MET A 1 -10.35 2.13 15.41
C MET A 1 -10.02 1.31 14.16
N ASP A 2 -10.59 0.10 14.10
CA ASP A 2 -11.63 -0.30 13.15
C ASP A 2 -11.38 0.03 11.67
N ASN A 3 -10.65 -0.90 11.07
CA ASN A 3 -10.37 -1.09 9.64
C ASN A 3 -11.62 -1.46 8.81
N TRP A 4 -12.72 -0.76 9.08
CA TRP A 4 -14.07 -1.11 8.67
C TRP A 4 -14.49 -0.49 7.34
N PHE A 5 -13.95 0.67 6.97
CA PHE A 5 -14.20 1.25 5.64
C PHE A 5 -13.12 0.79 4.66
N THR A 6 -13.36 -0.37 4.07
CA THR A 6 -13.26 -0.61 2.62
C THR A 6 -12.40 0.42 1.85
N LEU A 7 -11.08 0.40 2.07
CA LEU A 7 -10.11 1.28 1.43
C LEU A 7 -10.18 1.20 -0.10
N ILE A 8 -10.56 0.05 -0.65
CA ILE A 8 -10.59 -0.19 -2.10
C ILE A 8 -11.79 0.48 -2.79
N PRO A 9 -13.06 0.26 -2.39
CA PRO A 9 -14.16 1.01 -2.99
C PRO A 9 -14.20 2.47 -2.52
N LEU A 10 -13.61 2.80 -1.37
CA LEU A 10 -13.40 4.20 -0.99
C LEU A 10 -12.37 4.87 -1.91
N ALA A 11 -11.27 4.19 -2.22
CA ALA A 11 -10.28 4.63 -3.20
C ALA A 11 -10.93 4.96 -4.55
N GLU A 12 -11.83 4.09 -5.04
CA GLU A 12 -12.56 4.35 -6.28
C GLU A 12 -13.49 5.56 -6.18
N LYS A 13 -14.23 5.69 -5.07
CA LYS A 13 -15.11 6.84 -4.84
C LYS A 13 -14.34 8.17 -4.76
N LEU A 14 -13.16 8.15 -4.15
CA LEU A 14 -12.30 9.33 -4.02
C LEU A 14 -11.69 9.74 -5.37
N LEU A 15 -11.36 8.76 -6.21
CA LEU A 15 -10.83 9.01 -7.55
C LEU A 15 -11.89 9.57 -8.50
N MET A 16 -13.17 9.23 -8.31
CA MET A 16 -14.26 9.75 -9.13
C MET A 16 -14.47 11.27 -8.91
N SER A 17 -14.84 11.96 -9.98
CA SER A 17 -15.24 13.37 -9.92
C SER A 17 -16.48 13.53 -9.01
N PRO A 18 -16.55 14.59 -8.18
CA PRO A 18 -15.71 15.80 -8.20
C PRO A 18 -14.45 15.76 -7.30
N MET A 19 -14.20 14.69 -6.55
CA MET A 19 -13.15 14.68 -5.54
C MET A 19 -11.73 14.62 -6.15
N ASN A 20 -11.49 13.76 -7.14
CA ASN A 20 -10.17 13.56 -7.76
C ASN A 20 -9.05 13.40 -6.71
N LEU A 21 -9.35 12.75 -5.59
CA LEU A 21 -8.44 12.55 -4.48
C LEU A 21 -7.73 11.21 -4.62
N THR A 22 -6.44 11.21 -4.33
CA THR A 22 -5.66 9.98 -4.24
C THR A 22 -5.47 9.55 -2.80
N ILE A 23 -5.49 8.25 -2.56
CA ILE A 23 -5.28 7.68 -1.24
C ILE A 23 -4.01 6.83 -1.24
N LEU A 24 -3.32 6.85 -0.12
CA LEU A 24 -2.26 5.91 0.22
C LEU A 24 -2.51 5.41 1.64
N GLY A 25 -2.64 4.10 1.81
CA GLY A 25 -2.98 3.54 3.12
C GLY A 25 -2.63 2.07 3.24
N THR A 26 -2.60 1.57 4.48
CA THR A 26 -2.38 0.16 4.76
C THR A 26 -3.70 -0.63 4.72
N VAL A 27 -3.66 -1.80 4.11
CA VAL A 27 -4.81 -2.71 4.02
C VAL A 27 -4.53 -3.94 4.88
N GLN A 28 -5.53 -4.38 5.65
CA GLN A 28 -5.43 -5.64 6.37
C GLN A 28 -5.44 -6.84 5.41
N LYS A 29 -4.53 -7.78 5.64
CA LYS A 29 -4.38 -9.03 4.88
C LYS A 29 -5.63 -9.93 4.81
N ASN A 30 -6.62 -9.72 5.67
CA ASN A 30 -7.84 -10.55 5.73
C ASN A 30 -8.90 -10.13 4.70
N LYS A 31 -8.63 -9.12 3.86
CA LYS A 31 -9.58 -8.65 2.84
C LYS A 31 -9.57 -9.58 1.61
N ARG A 32 -10.76 -9.97 1.15
CA ARG A 32 -10.95 -10.87 -0.01
C ARG A 32 -10.45 -10.30 -1.33
N GLU A 33 -10.32 -8.98 -1.41
CA GLU A 33 -9.84 -8.25 -2.59
C GLU A 33 -8.32 -8.38 -2.80
N ILE A 34 -7.61 -8.96 -1.82
CA ILE A 34 -6.16 -9.15 -1.91
C ILE A 34 -5.90 -10.48 -2.61
N PRO A 35 -5.21 -10.49 -3.76
CA PRO A 35 -4.89 -11.74 -4.44
C PRO A 35 -4.01 -12.62 -3.53
N PRO A 36 -4.27 -13.94 -3.50
CA PRO A 36 -3.55 -14.88 -2.65
C PRO A 36 -2.05 -14.92 -2.95
N GLU A 37 -1.67 -14.57 -4.19
CA GLU A 37 -0.27 -14.40 -4.60
C GLU A 37 0.46 -13.36 -3.74
N LEU A 38 -0.20 -12.25 -3.36
CA LEU A 38 0.42 -11.25 -2.49
C LEU A 38 0.58 -11.74 -1.04
N LEU A 39 -0.19 -12.74 -0.63
CA LEU A 39 -0.16 -13.36 0.70
C LEU A 39 0.81 -14.55 0.76
N GLN A 40 1.36 -14.99 -0.37
CA GLN A 40 2.31 -16.10 -0.41
C GLN A 40 3.70 -15.66 0.08
N LEU A 41 3.92 -15.76 1.39
CA LEU A 41 5.17 -15.32 2.01
C LEU A 41 6.27 -16.39 2.02
N ARG A 42 5.93 -17.68 1.92
CA ARG A 42 6.92 -18.76 2.11
C ARG A 42 8.07 -18.71 1.11
N SER A 43 7.80 -18.35 -0.14
CA SER A 43 8.80 -18.30 -1.20
C SER A 43 9.54 -16.97 -1.31
N ARG A 44 9.18 -15.97 -0.49
CA ARG A 44 9.70 -14.60 -0.58
C ARG A 44 10.79 -14.31 0.46
N SER A 45 11.81 -13.57 0.09
CA SER A 45 12.85 -13.09 1.02
C SER A 45 12.34 -11.89 1.84
N ILE A 46 12.85 -11.70 3.06
CA ILE A 46 12.54 -10.52 3.87
C ILE A 46 13.05 -9.28 3.13
N GLY A 47 12.28 -8.19 3.11
CA GLY A 47 12.62 -6.96 2.39
C GLY A 47 12.18 -6.96 0.92
N THR A 48 11.62 -8.06 0.41
CA THR A 48 11.04 -8.11 -0.93
C THR A 48 9.69 -7.42 -1.00
N VAL A 49 9.39 -6.90 -2.18
CA VAL A 49 8.16 -6.18 -2.51
C VAL A 49 7.49 -6.86 -3.68
N THR A 50 6.16 -6.87 -3.70
CA THR A 50 5.40 -7.36 -4.85
C THR A 50 4.28 -6.39 -5.13
N TYR A 51 4.15 -6.00 -6.39
CA TYR A 51 3.13 -5.09 -6.85
C TYR A 51 2.02 -5.87 -7.54
N CYS A 52 0.78 -5.41 -7.35
CA CYS A 52 -0.38 -5.85 -8.09
C CYS A 52 -1.11 -4.60 -8.57
N PHE A 53 -1.30 -4.52 -9.88
CA PHE A 53 -1.95 -3.37 -10.53
C PHE A 53 -3.36 -3.78 -10.93
N ASP A 54 -4.34 -2.96 -10.56
CA ASP A 54 -5.74 -3.11 -10.91
C ASP A 54 -6.26 -1.78 -11.47
N LYS A 55 -6.29 -1.64 -12.80
CA LYS A 55 -6.77 -0.45 -13.54
C LYS A 55 -6.22 0.88 -13.03
N ALA A 56 -6.83 1.46 -11.99
CA ALA A 56 -6.48 2.74 -11.37
C ALA A 56 -5.97 2.61 -9.91
N LYS A 57 -5.65 1.39 -9.49
CA LYS A 57 -5.29 1.03 -8.11
C LYS A 57 -4.05 0.16 -8.13
N THR A 58 -3.14 0.43 -7.20
CA THR A 58 -1.91 -0.34 -7.03
C THR A 58 -1.82 -0.84 -5.61
N LEU A 59 -1.70 -2.16 -5.48
CA LEU A 59 -1.43 -2.85 -4.24
C LEU A 59 0.05 -3.20 -4.18
N LEU A 60 0.66 -2.97 -3.03
CA LEU A 60 2.03 -3.36 -2.74
C LEU A 60 2.03 -4.25 -1.50
N SER A 61 2.59 -5.45 -1.63
CA SER A 61 2.89 -6.34 -0.50
C SER A 61 4.36 -6.25 -0.18
N TYR A 62 4.68 -5.77 1.03
CA TYR A 62 6.04 -5.67 1.55
C TYR A 62 6.27 -6.70 2.64
N LYS A 63 7.25 -7.58 2.45
CA LYS A 63 7.59 -8.60 3.45
C LYS A 63 8.51 -8.01 4.53
N THR A 64 7.95 -7.69 5.68
CA THR A 64 8.69 -7.14 6.83
C THR A 64 9.34 -8.22 7.71
N LYS A 65 8.71 -9.39 7.84
CA LYS A 65 9.19 -10.52 8.66
C LYS A 65 8.92 -11.84 7.94
N PRO A 66 9.53 -12.98 8.34
CA PRO A 66 9.33 -14.28 7.66
C PRO A 66 7.85 -14.67 7.49
N ASN A 67 7.02 -14.39 8.49
CA ASN A 67 5.57 -14.67 8.48
C ASN A 67 4.70 -13.40 8.62
N LYS A 68 5.25 -12.20 8.39
CA LYS A 68 4.46 -10.96 8.35
C LYS A 68 4.78 -10.15 7.09
N CYS A 69 3.72 -9.66 6.47
CA CYS A 69 3.77 -8.67 5.40
C CYS A 69 2.88 -7.49 5.74
N VAL A 70 3.23 -6.34 5.20
CA VAL A 70 2.41 -5.12 5.20
C VAL A 70 1.89 -4.94 3.79
N ILE A 71 0.60 -4.65 3.67
CA ILE A 71 -0.04 -4.41 2.37
C ILE A 71 -0.43 -2.95 2.32
N LEU A 72 -0.03 -2.29 1.25
CA LEU A 72 -0.28 -0.88 0.98
C LEU A 72 -1.15 -0.79 -0.28
N LEU A 73 -2.13 0.10 -0.26
CA LEU A 73 -2.94 0.47 -1.41
C LEU A 73 -2.62 1.92 -1.76
N SER A 74 -2.37 2.19 -3.04
CA SER A 74 -2.30 3.54 -3.58
C SER A 74 -3.16 3.64 -4.83
N THR A 75 -3.85 4.76 -4.99
CA THR A 75 -4.49 5.16 -6.25
C THR A 75 -3.72 6.21 -7.04
N PHE A 76 -2.56 6.63 -6.52
CA PHE A 76 -1.68 7.60 -7.16
C PHE A 76 -0.60 6.94 -8.01
N HIS A 77 -0.04 5.84 -7.50
CA HIS A 77 1.13 5.21 -8.12
C HIS A 77 0.69 4.16 -9.16
N GLU A 78 0.43 4.56 -10.40
CA GLU A 78 0.12 3.61 -11.50
C GLU A 78 1.30 2.73 -11.93
N LYS A 79 2.53 3.08 -11.53
CA LYS A 79 3.76 2.37 -11.92
C LYS A 79 4.57 1.91 -10.70
N PRO A 80 5.25 0.75 -10.80
CA PRO A 80 6.20 0.34 -9.78
C PRO A 80 7.43 1.23 -9.87
N ASN A 81 7.48 2.28 -9.06
CA ASN A 81 8.65 3.14 -8.96
C ASN A 81 9.53 2.69 -7.79
N VAL A 82 10.80 2.40 -8.08
CA VAL A 82 11.79 2.02 -7.09
C VAL A 82 12.85 3.11 -7.07
N ASN A 83 13.07 3.70 -5.90
CA ASN A 83 14.08 4.72 -5.74
C ASN A 83 15.47 4.09 -5.96
N LYS A 84 16.24 4.62 -6.91
CA LYS A 84 17.55 4.03 -7.31
C LYS A 84 18.59 4.12 -6.20
N GLU A 85 18.50 5.13 -5.35
CA GLU A 85 19.42 5.37 -4.23
C GLU A 85 19.06 4.48 -3.03
N SER A 86 17.81 4.55 -2.57
CA SER A 86 17.36 3.76 -1.41
C SER A 86 17.12 2.28 -1.71
N ARG A 87 17.02 1.89 -2.99
CA ARG A 87 16.56 0.56 -3.47
C ARG A 87 15.21 0.13 -2.87
N LYS A 88 14.40 1.10 -2.42
CA LYS A 88 13.09 0.90 -1.80
C LYS A 88 12.00 1.37 -2.75
N PRO A 89 10.79 0.79 -2.67
CA PRO A 89 9.61 1.34 -3.33
C PRO A 89 9.40 2.79 -2.93
N GLU A 90 9.16 3.64 -3.91
CA GLU A 90 8.75 5.02 -3.68
C GLU A 90 7.46 5.06 -2.84
N MET A 91 6.53 4.14 -3.10
CA MET A 91 5.28 4.00 -2.33
C MET A 91 5.51 3.74 -0.83
N ILE A 92 6.56 2.99 -0.46
CA ILE A 92 6.93 2.77 0.94
C ILE A 92 7.58 4.03 1.53
N GLU A 93 8.46 4.70 0.79
CA GLU A 93 9.08 5.95 1.23
C GLU A 93 8.02 7.03 1.46
N PHE A 94 7.09 7.19 0.51
CA PHE A 94 5.99 8.14 0.57
C PHE A 94 5.06 7.84 1.75
N TYR A 95 4.73 6.56 1.99
CA TYR A 95 3.96 6.15 3.16
C TYR A 95 4.67 6.49 4.48
N ASN A 96 5.98 6.22 4.57
CA ASN A 96 6.73 6.53 5.79
C ASN A 96 6.88 8.04 6.01
N SER A 97 7.06 8.83 4.93
CA SER A 97 7.14 10.28 5.01
C SER A 97 5.84 10.91 5.48
N THR A 98 4.70 10.48 4.92
CA THR A 98 3.38 10.96 5.34
C THR A 98 3.00 10.48 6.74
N LYS A 99 3.34 9.24 7.11
CA LYS A 99 3.10 8.74 8.47
C LYS A 99 3.97 9.44 9.51
N GLY A 100 5.23 9.73 9.19
CA GLY A 100 6.15 10.46 10.07
C GLY A 100 5.70 11.91 10.30
N ALA A 101 5.12 12.56 9.29
CA ALA A 101 4.54 13.89 9.44
C ALA A 101 3.33 13.90 10.39
N ILE A 102 2.52 12.83 10.40
CA ILE A 102 1.36 12.71 11.30
C ILE A 102 1.80 12.44 12.75
N ASP A 103 2.90 11.71 12.95
CA ASP A 103 3.46 11.41 14.28
C ASP A 103 4.14 12.63 14.94
N THR A 104 4.55 13.62 14.14
CA THR A 104 5.22 14.85 14.62
C THR A 104 4.24 15.95 15.06
N LEU A 105 2.93 15.74 14.88
CA LEU A 105 1.89 16.69 15.28
C LEU A 105 1.30 16.39 16.68
N ASP A 106 1.89 15.45 17.42
CA ASP A 106 1.62 15.23 18.84
C ASP A 106 2.71 15.93 19.67
N VAL A 107 2.63 17.26 19.78
CA VAL A 107 3.36 18.08 20.76
C VAL A 107 2.52 19.25 21.23
#